data_AF-A0A2D4MCW4-F1
#
_entry.id   AF-A0A2D4MCW4-F1
#
_cell.length_a   1.000
_cell.length_b   1.000
_cell.length_c   1.000
_cell.angle_alpha   90.00
_cell.angle_beta   90.00
_cell.angle_gamma   90.00
#
_symmetry.space_group_name_H-M   'P 1'
#
loop_
_entity.id
_entity.type
_entity.pdbx_description
1 polymer ?
#
loop_
_entity_poly.entity_id
_entity_poly.type
_entity_poly.pdbx_seq_one_letter_code
_entity_poly.pdbx_strand_id
1 'polypeptide(L)'
;LSFFFPPLLSSSSLQDRFSRILKHILTQRSYYPLYPPSEDMMVDYEHFYPYASLPVTPDLLITPSDLKYFVKDVLGCVCINPSRLTKGQVGGSYAQLWVQPQVPGAQRKSPCIAAQVIKI
;
A
#
# COMPACT_ATOMS: atom_id res chain seq x y z
N LEU A 1 12.90 10.53 22.10
CA LEU A 1 11.68 11.08 21.46
C LEU A 1 10.85 9.90 21.01
N SER A 2 9.92 9.52 21.86
CA SER A 2 9.39 8.16 22.02
C SER A 2 8.36 7.81 20.95
N PHE A 3 8.46 6.56 20.50
CA PHE A 3 7.55 5.78 19.67
C PHE A 3 6.06 6.06 19.91
N PHE A 4 5.32 6.28 18.83
CA PHE A 4 3.88 6.06 18.78
C PHE A 4 3.49 5.46 17.42
N PHE A 5 3.78 4.17 17.23
CA PHE A 5 2.86 3.36 16.47
C PHE A 5 1.76 2.97 17.46
N PRO A 6 0.54 3.53 17.37
CA PRO A 6 -0.55 2.92 18.10
C PRO A 6 -0.64 1.46 17.63
N PRO A 7 -1.00 0.52 18.52
CA PRO A 7 -1.22 -0.85 18.10
C PRO A 7 -2.26 -0.83 16.97
N LEU A 8 -1.90 -1.37 15.81
CA LEU A 8 -2.83 -1.61 14.69
C LEU A 8 -3.82 -2.72 15.07
N LEU A 9 -4.56 -2.55 16.17
CA LEU A 9 -5.56 -3.47 16.68
C LEU A 9 -6.85 -2.68 16.92
N SER A 10 -7.53 -2.37 15.82
CA SER A 10 -8.97 -2.26 15.81
C SER A 10 -9.48 -3.24 14.76
N SER A 11 -9.75 -4.48 15.14
CA SER A 11 -10.32 -5.50 14.25
C SER A 11 -11.78 -5.16 13.91
N SER A 12 -11.95 -4.12 13.09
CA SER A 12 -13.13 -4.02 12.25
C SER A 12 -12.93 -5.00 11.09
N SER A 13 -13.94 -5.81 10.77
CA SER A 13 -13.91 -6.78 9.66
C SER A 13 -13.44 -6.18 8.33
N LEU A 14 -13.69 -4.88 8.11
CA LEU A 14 -13.21 -4.13 6.95
C LEU A 14 -11.70 -3.82 6.97
N GLN A 15 -11.09 -3.59 8.14
CA GLN A 15 -9.64 -3.43 8.22
C GLN A 15 -8.91 -4.72 7.89
N ASP A 16 -9.47 -5.87 8.24
CA ASP A 16 -8.92 -7.17 7.86
C ASP A 16 -9.09 -7.44 6.36
N ARG A 17 -10.21 -6.98 5.76
CA ARG A 17 -10.42 -7.07 4.30
C ARG A 17 -9.28 -6.42 3.50
N PHE A 18 -8.86 -5.19 3.83
CA PHE A 18 -7.77 -4.55 3.09
C PHE A 18 -6.42 -5.25 3.30
N SER A 19 -6.13 -5.70 4.53
CA SER A 19 -4.92 -6.50 4.80
C SER A 19 -4.89 -7.78 3.95
N ARG A 20 -6.04 -8.47 3.80
CA ARG A 20 -6.17 -9.65 2.94
C ARG A 20 -5.97 -9.33 1.45
N ILE A 21 -6.56 -8.25 0.93
CA ILE A 21 -6.37 -7.84 -0.47
C ILE A 21 -4.90 -7.51 -0.73
N LEU A 22 -4.26 -6.74 0.14
CA LEU A 22 -2.84 -6.41 0.05
C LEU A 22 -1.96 -7.67 0.11
N LYS A 23 -2.32 -8.64 0.98
CA LYS A 23 -1.64 -9.94 1.03
C LYS A 23 -1.73 -10.67 -0.32
N HIS A 24 -2.88 -10.64 -1.01
CA HIS A 24 -3.01 -11.23 -2.34
C HIS A 24 -2.10 -10.53 -3.37
N ILE A 25 -2.08 -9.19 -3.39
CA ILE A 25 -1.18 -8.43 -4.29
C ILE A 25 0.29 -8.84 -4.07
N LEU A 26 0.74 -8.86 -2.82
CA LEU A 26 2.13 -9.19 -2.47
C LEU A 26 2.48 -10.66 -2.75
N THR A 27 1.54 -11.59 -2.55
CA THR A 27 1.79 -13.04 -2.74
C THR A 27 1.66 -13.48 -4.20
N GLN A 28 0.79 -12.84 -4.98
CA GLN A 28 0.62 -13.13 -6.41
C GLN A 28 1.69 -12.45 -7.29
N ARG A 29 2.54 -11.60 -6.70
CA ARG A 29 3.70 -10.97 -7.36
C ARG A 29 3.35 -10.24 -8.67
N SER A 30 2.19 -9.61 -8.70
CA SER A 30 1.74 -8.79 -9.82
C SER A 30 1.09 -7.52 -9.28
N TYR A 31 1.30 -6.41 -9.98
CA TYR A 31 0.62 -5.15 -9.70
C TYR A 31 -0.90 -5.22 -9.95
N TYR A 32 -1.37 -6.19 -10.74
CA TYR A 32 -2.81 -6.40 -10.97
C TYR A 32 -3.14 -7.90 -11.16
N PRO A 33 -3.30 -8.65 -10.05
CA PRO A 33 -3.48 -10.10 -10.14
C PRO A 33 -4.93 -10.55 -10.45
N LEU A 34 -5.86 -9.60 -10.60
CA LEU A 34 -7.27 -9.91 -10.86
C LEU A 34 -7.46 -10.32 -12.33
N TYR A 35 -8.00 -11.52 -12.55
CA TYR A 35 -8.34 -12.03 -13.89
C TYR A 35 -9.71 -12.74 -13.85
N PRO A 36 -10.63 -12.45 -14.80
CA PRO A 36 -10.54 -11.39 -15.82
C PRO A 36 -10.42 -9.99 -15.21
N PRO A 37 -9.82 -9.00 -15.91
CA PRO A 37 -9.73 -7.64 -15.41
C PRO A 37 -11.14 -7.04 -15.23
N SER A 38 -11.25 -5.99 -14.41
CA SER A 38 -12.49 -5.24 -14.28
C SER A 38 -12.97 -4.73 -15.65
N GLU A 39 -14.28 -4.67 -15.88
CA GLU A 39 -14.87 -4.25 -17.17
C GLU A 39 -14.36 -2.89 -17.66
N ASP A 40 -14.05 -1.97 -16.74
CA ASP A 40 -13.51 -0.64 -17.04
C ASP A 40 -11.99 -0.62 -17.34
N MET A 41 -11.33 -1.78 -17.43
CA MET A 41 -9.88 -1.88 -17.59
C MET A 41 -9.50 -2.79 -18.75
N MET A 42 -8.78 -2.21 -19.71
CA MET A 42 -8.18 -2.93 -20.83
C MET A 42 -6.75 -3.35 -20.47
N VAL A 43 -6.44 -4.63 -20.65
CA VAL A 43 -5.10 -5.18 -20.38
C VAL A 43 -4.52 -5.71 -21.68
N ASP A 44 -3.39 -5.13 -22.09
CA ASP A 44 -2.53 -5.74 -23.09
C ASP A 44 -1.63 -6.78 -22.41
N TYR A 45 -1.95 -8.05 -22.60
CA TYR A 45 -1.26 -9.15 -21.92
C TYR A 45 0.19 -9.33 -22.37
N GLU A 46 0.55 -8.95 -23.59
CA GLU A 46 1.92 -9.07 -24.11
C GLU A 46 2.86 -8.13 -23.33
N HIS A 47 2.39 -6.91 -23.03
CA HIS A 47 3.13 -5.95 -22.23
C HIS A 47 2.92 -6.15 -20.72
N PHE A 48 1.78 -6.69 -20.30
CA PHE A 48 1.50 -6.91 -18.89
C PHE A 48 2.50 -7.86 -18.22
N TYR A 49 2.79 -9.00 -18.87
CA TYR A 49 3.66 -10.03 -18.30
C TYR A 49 5.07 -9.54 -17.92
N PRO A 50 5.83 -8.84 -18.80
CA PRO A 50 7.15 -8.34 -18.45
C PRO A 50 7.15 -7.15 -17.50
N TYR A 51 6.14 -6.27 -17.55
CA TYR A 51 6.20 -4.96 -16.86
C TYR A 51 5.35 -4.86 -15.59
N ALA A 52 4.33 -5.70 -15.41
CA ALA A 52 3.42 -5.62 -14.27
C ALA A 52 3.72 -6.65 -13.17
N SER A 53 4.91 -7.27 -13.18
CA SER A 53 5.35 -8.18 -12.13
C SER A 53 6.01 -7.42 -10.97
N LEU A 54 5.85 -7.94 -9.75
CA LEU A 54 6.59 -7.47 -8.57
C LEU A 54 7.87 -8.33 -8.44
N PRO A 55 9.06 -7.79 -8.75
CA PRO A 55 10.30 -8.57 -8.74
C PRO A 55 10.73 -8.97 -7.32
N VAL A 56 10.32 -8.19 -6.32
CA VAL A 56 10.54 -8.42 -4.90
C VAL A 56 9.30 -7.99 -4.11
N THR A 57 9.18 -8.42 -2.86
CA THR A 57 8.25 -7.75 -1.92
C THR A 57 8.77 -6.34 -1.68
N PRO A 58 8.04 -5.28 -2.06
CA PRO A 58 8.48 -3.92 -1.85
C PRO A 58 8.51 -3.59 -0.35
N ASP A 59 9.42 -2.74 0.08
CA ASP A 59 9.39 -2.24 1.46
C ASP A 59 8.23 -1.25 1.67
N LEU A 60 7.79 -0.59 0.60
CA LEU A 60 6.67 0.35 0.59
C LEU A 60 5.80 0.16 -0.67
N LEU A 61 4.49 0.01 -0.49
CA LEU A 61 3.53 -0.14 -1.58
C LEU A 61 2.45 0.94 -1.50
N ILE A 62 2.38 1.81 -2.51
CA ILE A 62 1.37 2.87 -2.61
C ILE A 62 0.22 2.36 -3.49
N THR A 63 -1.00 2.35 -2.95
CA THR A 63 -2.22 1.83 -3.58
C THR A 63 -3.34 2.89 -3.55
N PRO A 64 -3.27 3.91 -4.42
CA PRO A 64 -4.32 4.93 -4.49
C PRO A 64 -5.66 4.31 -4.89
N SER A 65 -6.74 4.69 -4.22
CA SER A 65 -8.10 4.24 -4.56
C SER A 65 -9.19 5.17 -4.02
N ASP A 66 -10.43 4.96 -4.45
CA ASP A 66 -11.63 5.59 -3.86
C ASP A 66 -11.91 5.16 -2.41
N LEU A 67 -11.29 4.08 -1.96
CA LEU A 67 -11.49 3.54 -0.63
C LEU A 67 -10.96 4.51 0.45
N LYS A 68 -11.40 4.29 1.70
CA LYS A 68 -10.88 5.04 2.85
C LYS A 68 -9.36 4.92 2.91
N TYR A 69 -8.69 6.04 3.22
CA TYR A 69 -7.25 6.06 3.39
C TYR A 69 -6.81 5.09 4.50
N PHE A 70 -5.63 4.49 4.34
CA PHE A 70 -5.03 3.61 5.34
C PHE A 70 -3.52 3.57 5.24
N VAL A 71 -2.88 3.16 6.34
CA VAL A 71 -1.49 2.71 6.42
C VAL A 71 -1.51 1.35 7.12
N LYS A 72 -0.88 0.34 6.52
CA LYS A 72 -0.86 -1.04 7.03
C LYS A 72 0.51 -1.67 6.82
N ASP A 73 1.01 -2.40 7.82
CA ASP A 73 2.12 -3.33 7.63
C ASP A 73 1.54 -4.69 7.23
N VAL A 74 1.91 -5.19 6.04
CA VAL A 74 1.48 -6.48 5.52
C VAL A 74 2.72 -7.21 4.98
N LEU A 75 3.07 -8.35 5.59
CA LEU A 75 4.22 -9.17 5.19
C LEU A 75 5.56 -8.39 5.15
N GLY A 76 5.73 -7.42 6.05
CA GLY A 76 6.94 -6.57 6.09
C GLY A 76 6.97 -5.46 5.03
N CYS A 77 5.87 -5.25 4.31
CA CYS A 77 5.66 -4.15 3.39
C CYS A 77 4.73 -3.10 4.02
N VAL A 78 5.16 -1.84 4.06
CA VAL A 78 4.29 -0.73 4.45
C VAL A 78 3.39 -0.35 3.27
N CYS A 79 2.14 -0.77 3.34
CA CYS A 79 1.11 -0.52 2.35
C CYS A 79 0.29 0.72 2.69
N ILE A 80 0.14 1.64 1.74
CA ILE A 80 -0.51 2.93 1.96
C ILE A 80 -1.54 3.20 0.87
N ASN A 81 -2.75 3.55 1.28
CA ASN A 81 -3.72 4.18 0.40
C ASN A 81 -3.88 5.64 0.82
N PRO A 82 -3.36 6.61 0.05
CA PRO A 82 -3.57 8.03 0.33
C PRO A 82 -5.01 8.50 0.05
N SER A 83 -5.86 7.64 -0.53
CA SER A 83 -7.12 8.00 -1.17
C SER A 83 -6.91 9.01 -2.31
N ARG A 84 -7.99 9.65 -2.78
CA ARG A 84 -7.91 10.73 -3.77
C ARG A 84 -7.58 12.06 -3.10
N LEU A 85 -6.83 12.90 -3.82
CA LEU A 85 -6.58 14.28 -3.41
C LEU A 85 -7.87 15.11 -3.37
N THR A 86 -8.87 14.79 -4.18
CA THR A 86 -10.20 15.42 -4.19
C THR A 86 -11.30 14.36 -4.20
N LYS A 87 -12.44 14.65 -3.58
CA LYS A 87 -13.63 13.77 -3.56
C LYS A 87 -14.86 14.53 -4.00
N GLY A 88 -15.21 14.46 -5.29
CA GLY A 88 -16.23 15.32 -5.87
C GLY A 88 -15.82 16.79 -5.75
N GLN A 89 -16.65 17.60 -5.08
CA GLN A 89 -16.41 19.04 -4.88
C GLN A 89 -15.66 19.36 -3.57
N VAL A 90 -15.26 18.36 -2.78
CA VAL A 90 -14.55 18.56 -1.50
C VAL A 90 -13.09 18.11 -1.56
N GLY A 91 -12.27 18.68 -0.65
CA GLY A 91 -10.90 18.26 -0.41
C GLY A 91 -10.82 16.78 -0.01
N GLY A 92 -9.77 16.11 -0.48
CA GLY A 92 -9.46 14.72 -0.19
C GLY A 92 -8.29 14.61 0.78
N SER A 93 -7.31 13.76 0.45
CA SER A 93 -6.13 13.54 1.29
C SER A 93 -4.87 13.20 0.51
N TYR A 94 -3.72 13.34 1.16
CA TYR A 94 -2.41 12.91 0.68
C TYR A 94 -1.63 12.21 1.81
N ALA A 95 -0.59 11.45 1.44
CA ALA A 95 0.28 10.78 2.41
C ALA A 95 1.63 11.50 2.55
N GLN A 96 2.15 11.56 3.77
CA GLN A 96 3.54 11.93 4.08
C GLN A 96 4.28 10.73 4.65
N LEU A 97 5.54 10.58 4.23
CA LEU A 97 6.39 9.43 4.51
C LEU A 97 7.75 9.89 5.02
N TRP A 98 8.23 9.25 6.08
CA TRP A 98 9.60 9.41 6.57
C TRP A 98 10.34 8.11 6.37
N VAL A 99 11.31 8.14 5.46
CA VAL A 99 12.10 6.98 5.05
C VAL A 99 13.55 7.17 5.46
N GLN A 100 14.12 6.16 6.09
CA GLN A 100 15.54 6.10 6.44
C GLN A 100 16.20 4.90 5.75
N PRO A 101 17.25 5.13 4.95
CA PRO A 101 18.04 4.07 4.37
C PRO A 101 18.60 3.13 5.43
N GLN A 102 18.60 1.83 5.14
CA GLN A 102 19.20 0.84 6.04
C GLN A 102 20.72 0.87 5.94
N VAL A 103 21.39 0.70 7.08
CA VAL A 103 22.85 0.57 7.13
C VAL A 103 23.24 -0.86 6.68
N PRO A 104 24.20 -1.01 5.74
CA PRO A 104 24.68 -2.33 5.33
C PRO A 104 25.15 -3.18 6.53
N GLY A 105 24.74 -4.44 6.58
CA GLY A 105 25.14 -5.39 7.64
C GLY A 105 24.34 -5.30 8.95
N ALA A 106 23.44 -4.34 9.10
CA ALA A 106 22.50 -4.30 10.23
C ALA A 106 21.31 -5.27 10.01
N GLN A 107 20.64 -5.64 11.11
CA GLN A 107 19.39 -6.40 11.04
C GLN A 107 18.36 -5.64 10.18
N ARG A 108 17.70 -6.34 9.24
CA ARG A 108 16.71 -5.75 8.33
C ARG A 108 15.56 -5.13 9.14
N LYS A 109 15.39 -3.82 9.03
CA LYS A 109 14.21 -3.09 9.52
C LYS A 109 13.46 -2.49 8.31
N SER A 110 12.19 -2.18 8.51
CA SER A 110 11.44 -1.38 7.53
C SER A 110 12.15 -0.04 7.34
N PRO A 111 12.43 0.38 6.09
CA PRO A 111 13.00 1.71 5.82
C PRO A 111 12.00 2.83 6.08
N CYS A 112 10.69 2.54 6.10
CA CYS A 112 9.66 3.53 6.45
C CYS A 112 9.53 3.62 7.98
N ILE A 113 10.01 4.72 8.55
CA ILE A 113 9.98 4.97 10.01
C ILE A 113 8.60 5.45 10.45
N ALA A 114 7.96 6.27 9.63
CA ALA A 114 6.65 6.84 9.91
C ALA A 114 5.90 7.12 8.61
N ALA A 115 4.57 7.04 8.69
CA ALA A 115 3.67 7.39 7.60
C ALA A 115 2.41 8.01 8.19
N GLN A 116 1.91 9.07 7.57
CA GLN A 116 0.62 9.67 7.94
C GLN A 116 -0.17 10.07 6.71
N VAL A 117 -1.50 10.10 6.84
CA VAL A 117 -2.41 10.62 5.81
C VAL A 117 -3.07 11.89 6.33
N ILE A 118 -2.99 12.96 5.55
CA ILE A 118 -3.44 14.30 5.91
C ILE A 118 -4.56 14.71 4.97
N LYS A 119 -5.65 15.27 5.52
CA LYS A 119 -6.73 15.86 4.72
C LYS A 119 -6.35 17.27 4.27
N ILE A 120 -6.72 17.62 3.05
CA ILE A 120 -6.64 18.98 2.53
C ILE A 120 -7.95 19.73 2.70
#